data_AF-A0AB38Z220-F1
#
_entry.id   AF-A0AB38Z220-F1
#
_cell.length_a   1.000
_cell.length_b   1.000
_cell.length_c   1.000
_cell.angle_alpha   90.00
_cell.angle_beta   90.00
_cell.angle_gamma   90.00
#
_symmetry.space_group_name_H-M   'P 1'
#
loop_
_entity.id
_entity.type
_entity.pdbx_description
1 polymer ?
#
loop_
_entity_poly.entity_id
_entity_poly.type
_entity_poly.pdbx_seq_one_letter_code
_entity_poly.pdbx_strand_id
1 'polypeptide(L)'
;MEILFLIGGFFLLFILIAPLINAFGSNSPHKDKSQAEKKEQALKDIKKNYNTSKDLLFKGLEAIHEGAAQLEKATAELADKTDKYQKEEYEKDYHRTKAKVIEINKNRKDAGLEEVSLIDFFEYNKDYQERARKELEVLEAKKRAERLALLIEEHNKLEIESKNKGLKAKVASEEILKKSHSIRVDNESKTPQLAPQNCPPIPAISSQIIDIKLDALPKGLVEFIYIRYYLTGEKSLPKLKCIHDSWEKSIYADSILNEAQWAKIIEKMSFYPIKCKKINALYHFTHKGNLPSILSKGLLTKKTLEEQNIEYKYNDEKRLDGIKDSISLSFSHPNWKMFYKYRAMIGLEDWVVLKISPELLSGNTNPDLSLLNDFDYLDKAIFCKKNAAHFTERTKTSEERKSHKVFLDIFESTIDIELFTYPYLNESEILYQGNIPKEFIQEIHVIEQDPELLWVNGLGFKLNVNKTVFDKR
;
A
#
# COMPACT_ATOMS: atom_id res chain seq x y z
N MET A 1 -23.93 -1.32 23.44
CA MET A 1 -25.33 -1.69 23.13
C MET A 1 -25.85 -2.72 24.13
N GLU A 2 -25.45 -3.98 24.04
CA GLU A 2 -26.04 -5.12 24.80
C GLU A 2 -26.13 -4.90 26.32
N ILE A 3 -25.09 -4.35 26.96
CA ILE A 3 -25.07 -4.07 28.40
C ILE A 3 -26.19 -3.09 28.81
N LEU A 4 -26.46 -2.05 28.03
CA LEU A 4 -27.60 -1.14 28.31
C LEU A 4 -28.96 -1.84 28.11
N PHE A 5 -29.05 -2.74 27.13
CA PHE A 5 -30.28 -3.49 26.87
C PHE A 5 -30.60 -4.47 28.02
N LEU A 6 -29.57 -5.14 28.55
CA LEU A 6 -29.66 -5.97 29.75
C LEU A 6 -30.08 -5.17 30.99
N ILE A 7 -29.43 -4.04 31.26
CA ILE A 7 -29.76 -3.16 32.41
C ILE A 7 -31.20 -2.64 32.31
N GLY A 8 -31.62 -2.17 31.12
CA GLY A 8 -32.98 -1.70 30.88
C GLY A 8 -34.05 -2.78 31.06
N GLY A 9 -33.79 -3.99 30.55
CA GLY A 9 -34.67 -5.15 30.70
C GLY A 9 -34.88 -5.56 32.16
N PHE A 10 -33.81 -5.61 32.96
CA PHE A 10 -33.92 -5.90 34.39
C PHE A 10 -34.65 -4.79 35.17
N PHE A 11 -34.43 -3.51 34.85
CA PHE A 11 -35.16 -2.41 35.49
C PHE A 11 -36.68 -2.49 35.23
N LEU A 12 -37.08 -2.76 33.99
CA LEU A 12 -38.48 -2.98 33.61
C LEU A 12 -39.11 -4.15 34.40
N LEU A 13 -38.37 -5.26 34.55
CA LEU A 13 -38.83 -6.43 35.30
C LEU A 13 -39.09 -6.10 36.78
N PHE A 14 -38.16 -5.40 37.44
CA PHE A 14 -38.31 -4.99 38.84
C PHE A 14 -39.50 -4.05 39.06
N ILE A 15 -39.68 -3.05 38.17
CA ILE A 15 -40.77 -2.06 38.26
C ILE A 15 -42.16 -2.70 38.11
N LEU A 16 -42.28 -3.79 37.33
CA LEU A 16 -43.54 -4.51 37.13
C LEU A 16 -43.83 -5.52 38.26
N ILE A 17 -42.80 -6.14 38.86
CA ILE A 17 -42.96 -7.20 39.88
C ILE A 17 -43.11 -6.63 41.29
N ALA A 18 -42.44 -5.52 41.65
CA ALA A 18 -42.50 -4.97 43.01
C ALA A 18 -43.93 -4.66 43.53
N PRO A 19 -44.86 -4.10 42.73
CA PRO A 19 -46.24 -3.88 43.18
C PRO A 19 -47.00 -5.20 43.42
N LEU A 20 -46.71 -6.26 42.66
CA LEU A 20 -47.31 -7.59 42.87
C LEU A 20 -46.84 -8.21 44.18
N ILE A 21 -45.53 -8.17 44.48
CA ILE A 21 -45.00 -8.66 45.76
C ILE A 21 -45.69 -7.95 46.95
N ASN A 22 -45.82 -6.62 46.88
CA ASN A 22 -46.46 -5.84 47.93
C ASN A 22 -47.99 -6.10 48.06
N ALA A 23 -48.66 -6.46 46.96
CA ALA A 23 -50.09 -6.80 46.96
C ALA A 23 -50.41 -8.22 47.48
N PHE A 24 -49.47 -9.16 47.36
CA PHE A 24 -49.66 -10.58 47.73
C PHE A 24 -48.93 -11.01 49.02
N GLY A 25 -48.08 -10.16 49.61
CA GLY A 25 -47.20 -10.49 50.74
C GLY A 25 -47.84 -10.76 52.12
N SER A 26 -49.16 -10.91 52.25
CA SER A 26 -49.80 -11.28 53.53
C SER A 26 -51.08 -12.12 53.37
N ASN A 27 -50.98 -13.41 53.64
CA ASN A 27 -52.13 -14.32 53.73
C ASN A 27 -52.75 -14.28 55.13
N SER A 28 -53.93 -13.67 55.27
CA SER A 28 -54.76 -13.70 56.48
C SER A 28 -56.25 -13.62 56.10
N PRO A 29 -57.15 -14.52 56.57
CA PRO A 29 -58.47 -14.70 55.95
C PRO A 29 -59.55 -13.63 56.20
N HIS A 30 -59.23 -12.51 56.87
CA HIS A 30 -60.25 -11.55 57.36
C HIS A 30 -60.22 -10.17 56.69
N LYS A 31 -59.69 -10.03 55.46
CA LYS A 31 -59.54 -8.72 54.79
C LYS A 31 -59.82 -8.68 53.27
N ASP A 32 -60.69 -9.53 52.74
CA ASP A 32 -60.96 -9.63 51.29
C ASP A 32 -61.24 -8.28 50.60
N LYS A 33 -62.12 -7.45 51.16
CA LYS A 33 -62.47 -6.15 50.57
C LYS A 33 -61.27 -5.21 50.47
N SER A 34 -60.42 -5.19 51.50
CA SER A 34 -59.18 -4.40 51.52
C SER A 34 -58.07 -5.00 50.64
N GLN A 35 -58.06 -6.33 50.41
CA GLN A 35 -57.18 -6.93 49.42
C GLN A 35 -57.61 -6.58 47.98
N ALA A 36 -58.92 -6.53 47.70
CA ALA A 36 -59.43 -6.16 46.37
C ALA A 36 -59.01 -4.74 45.97
N GLU A 37 -59.21 -3.76 46.87
CA GLU A 37 -58.80 -2.36 46.69
C GLU A 37 -57.29 -2.23 46.45
N LYS A 38 -56.46 -2.96 47.21
CA LYS A 38 -55.00 -3.02 47.02
C LYS A 38 -54.60 -3.62 45.67
N LYS A 39 -55.28 -4.69 45.23
CA LYS A 39 -55.03 -5.33 43.93
C LYS A 39 -55.42 -4.41 42.76
N GLU A 40 -56.53 -3.68 42.87
CA GLU A 40 -56.93 -2.69 41.87
C GLU A 40 -55.95 -1.52 41.78
N GLN A 41 -55.47 -1.01 42.92
CA GLN A 41 -54.46 0.06 42.95
C GLN A 41 -53.13 -0.41 42.36
N ALA A 42 -52.63 -1.58 42.75
CA ALA A 42 -51.42 -2.16 42.17
C ALA A 42 -51.53 -2.35 40.64
N LEU A 43 -52.71 -2.73 40.13
CA LEU A 43 -52.96 -2.85 38.69
C LEU A 43 -52.94 -1.49 37.96
N LYS A 44 -53.48 -0.43 38.59
CA LYS A 44 -53.39 0.95 38.08
C LYS A 44 -51.94 1.44 38.01
N ASP A 45 -51.16 1.19 39.05
CA ASP A 45 -49.76 1.61 39.11
C ASP A 45 -48.88 0.82 38.14
N ILE A 46 -49.09 -0.50 37.97
CA ILE A 46 -48.46 -1.31 36.93
C ILE A 46 -48.78 -0.76 35.54
N LYS A 47 -50.05 -0.44 35.24
CA LYS A 47 -50.47 0.10 33.94
C LYS A 47 -49.89 1.49 33.67
N LYS A 48 -49.77 2.34 34.70
CA LYS A 48 -49.08 3.63 34.63
C LYS A 48 -47.59 3.45 34.32
N ASN A 49 -46.89 2.63 35.09
CA ASN A 49 -45.47 2.37 34.92
C ASN A 49 -45.14 1.75 33.55
N TYR A 50 -45.97 0.84 33.05
CA TYR A 50 -45.86 0.29 31.70
C TYR A 50 -45.97 1.38 30.62
N ASN A 51 -46.97 2.26 30.71
CA ASN A 51 -47.15 3.36 29.76
C ASN A 51 -45.97 4.35 29.78
N THR A 52 -45.47 4.73 30.95
CA THR A 52 -44.28 5.59 31.08
C THR A 52 -43.02 4.92 30.53
N SER A 53 -42.82 3.62 30.80
CA SER A 53 -41.67 2.87 30.29
C SER A 53 -41.72 2.71 28.77
N LYS A 54 -42.92 2.55 28.19
CA LYS A 54 -43.14 2.53 26.75
C LYS A 54 -42.77 3.88 26.11
N ASP A 55 -43.25 4.99 26.67
CA ASP A 55 -42.92 6.35 26.19
C ASP A 55 -41.41 6.63 26.21
N LEU A 56 -40.72 6.25 27.29
CA LEU A 56 -39.26 6.34 27.39
C LEU A 56 -38.53 5.47 26.37
N LEU A 57 -39.03 4.25 26.09
CA LEU A 57 -38.45 3.37 25.08
C LEU A 57 -38.59 3.96 23.66
N PHE A 58 -39.75 4.53 23.32
CA PHE A 58 -39.95 5.18 22.02
C PHE A 58 -39.00 6.38 21.83
N LYS A 59 -38.87 7.24 22.84
CA LYS A 59 -37.92 8.37 22.81
C LYS A 59 -36.46 7.94 22.72
N GLY A 60 -36.10 6.82 23.37
CA GLY A 60 -34.78 6.22 23.24
C GLY A 60 -34.49 5.70 21.82
N LEU A 61 -35.48 5.06 21.17
CA LEU A 61 -35.35 4.60 19.78
C LEU A 61 -35.29 5.76 18.78
N GLU A 62 -36.08 6.81 19.01
CA GLU A 62 -36.10 8.04 18.21
C GLU A 62 -34.73 8.75 18.27
N ALA A 63 -34.16 8.95 19.46
CA ALA A 63 -32.82 9.52 19.63
C ALA A 63 -31.70 8.64 19.02
N ILE A 64 -31.85 7.32 19.01
CA ILE A 64 -30.91 6.41 18.30
C ILE A 64 -31.02 6.58 16.79
N HIS A 65 -32.23 6.74 16.25
CA HIS A 65 -32.46 6.98 14.82
C HIS A 65 -31.92 8.33 14.36
N GLU A 66 -32.16 9.41 15.12
CA GLU A 66 -31.55 10.72 14.88
C GLU A 66 -30.02 10.66 14.94
N GLY A 67 -29.45 9.99 15.94
CA GLY A 67 -28.00 9.80 16.06
C GLY A 67 -27.38 9.03 14.89
N ALA A 68 -28.08 8.02 14.37
CA ALA A 68 -27.66 7.29 13.17
C ALA A 68 -27.68 8.18 11.91
N ALA A 69 -28.77 8.94 11.70
CA ALA A 69 -28.88 9.87 10.57
C ALA A 69 -27.83 11.00 10.62
N GLN A 70 -27.49 11.49 11.82
CA GLN A 70 -26.38 12.45 12.01
C GLN A 70 -25.01 11.83 11.68
N LEU A 71 -24.78 10.55 12.03
CA LEU A 71 -23.55 9.84 11.70
C LEU A 71 -23.40 9.57 10.19
N GLU A 72 -24.47 9.16 9.51
CA GLU A 72 -24.50 9.02 8.05
C GLU A 72 -24.20 10.36 7.35
N LYS A 73 -24.82 11.46 7.80
CA LYS A 73 -24.53 12.80 7.28
C LYS A 73 -23.07 13.21 7.49
N ALA A 74 -22.53 13.00 8.69
CA ALA A 74 -21.15 13.33 9.02
C ALA A 74 -20.13 12.51 8.22
N THR A 75 -20.42 11.23 7.94
CA THR A 75 -19.55 10.38 7.10
C THR A 75 -19.61 10.78 5.62
N ALA A 76 -20.77 11.19 5.10
CA ALA A 76 -20.89 11.74 3.75
C ALA A 76 -20.15 13.08 3.59
N GLU A 77 -20.29 14.01 4.56
CA GLU A 77 -19.55 15.28 4.57
C GLU A 77 -18.03 15.06 4.68
N LEU A 78 -17.59 14.04 5.43
CA LEU A 78 -16.17 13.67 5.51
C LEU A 78 -15.64 13.09 4.19
N ALA A 79 -16.44 12.31 3.47
CA ALA A 79 -16.07 11.76 2.17
C ALA A 79 -15.88 12.86 1.10
N ASP A 80 -16.88 13.73 0.90
CA ASP A 80 -16.79 14.86 -0.06
C ASP A 80 -15.59 15.78 0.24
N LYS A 81 -15.39 16.11 1.52
CA LYS A 81 -14.22 16.89 1.96
C LYS A 81 -12.90 16.17 1.68
N THR A 82 -12.86 14.84 1.80
CA THR A 82 -11.67 14.02 1.53
C THR A 82 -11.35 13.97 0.04
N ASP A 83 -12.35 13.80 -0.83
CA ASP A 83 -12.17 13.80 -2.28
C ASP A 83 -11.78 15.20 -2.80
N LYS A 84 -12.35 16.27 -2.21
CA LYS A 84 -11.91 17.64 -2.48
C LYS A 84 -10.44 17.86 -2.11
N TYR A 85 -9.99 17.41 -0.94
CA TYR A 85 -8.58 17.52 -0.55
C TYR A 85 -7.66 16.70 -1.46
N GLN A 86 -8.03 15.47 -1.83
CA GLN A 86 -7.28 14.65 -2.78
C GLN A 86 -7.12 15.37 -4.14
N LYS A 87 -8.20 15.97 -4.65
CA LYS A 87 -8.17 16.74 -5.90
C LYS A 87 -7.29 17.97 -5.78
N GLU A 88 -7.41 18.74 -4.70
CA GLU A 88 -6.54 19.90 -4.44
C GLU A 88 -5.05 19.53 -4.30
N GLU A 89 -4.73 18.39 -3.69
CA GLU A 89 -3.34 17.92 -3.56
C GLU A 89 -2.78 17.40 -4.89
N TYR A 90 -3.59 16.69 -5.69
CA TYR A 90 -3.28 16.28 -7.06
C TYR A 90 -2.93 17.48 -7.96
N GLU A 91 -3.73 18.56 -7.91
CA GLU A 91 -3.45 19.82 -8.61
C GLU A 91 -2.11 20.42 -8.18
N LYS A 92 -1.89 20.54 -6.85
CA LYS A 92 -0.69 21.14 -6.28
C LYS A 92 0.58 20.35 -6.64
N ASP A 93 0.54 19.01 -6.63
CA ASP A 93 1.70 18.20 -7.00
C ASP A 93 1.97 18.17 -8.52
N TYR A 94 0.93 18.20 -9.37
CA TYR A 94 1.12 18.36 -10.81
C TYR A 94 1.87 19.65 -11.12
N HIS A 95 1.40 20.78 -10.58
CA HIS A 95 2.03 22.09 -10.80
C HIS A 95 3.44 22.17 -10.20
N ARG A 96 3.64 21.62 -8.98
CA ARG A 96 4.97 21.50 -8.34
C ARG A 96 5.95 20.69 -9.17
N THR A 97 5.49 19.58 -9.75
CA THR A 97 6.35 18.69 -10.55
C THR A 97 6.62 19.29 -11.91
N LYS A 98 5.62 19.91 -12.57
CA LYS A 98 5.79 20.68 -13.80
C LYS A 98 6.82 21.81 -13.66
N ALA A 99 6.85 22.51 -12.53
CA ALA A 99 7.88 23.52 -12.25
C ALA A 99 9.30 22.91 -12.21
N LYS A 100 9.47 21.73 -11.63
CA LYS A 100 10.75 21.00 -11.63
C LYS A 100 11.17 20.54 -13.03
N VAL A 101 10.24 20.19 -13.92
CA VAL A 101 10.59 19.86 -15.33
C VAL A 101 11.18 21.07 -16.05
N ILE A 102 10.66 22.28 -15.79
CA ILE A 102 11.20 23.52 -16.36
C ILE A 102 12.62 23.78 -15.84
N GLU A 103 12.87 23.58 -14.55
CA GLU A 103 14.20 23.68 -13.94
C GLU A 103 15.19 22.63 -14.49
N ILE A 104 14.75 21.37 -14.63
CA ILE A 104 15.53 20.29 -15.25
C ILE A 104 15.88 20.62 -16.70
N ASN A 105 14.93 21.12 -17.50
CA ASN A 105 15.18 21.48 -18.89
C ASN A 105 16.12 22.67 -19.02
N LYS A 106 16.08 23.65 -18.11
CA LYS A 106 17.08 24.71 -18.03
C LYS A 106 18.48 24.11 -17.78
N ASN A 107 18.64 23.28 -16.75
CA ASN A 107 19.93 22.69 -16.41
C ASN A 107 20.47 21.77 -17.51
N ARG A 108 19.59 21.07 -18.26
CA ARG A 108 19.93 20.29 -19.44
C ARG A 108 20.43 21.16 -20.59
N LYS A 109 19.74 22.28 -20.87
CA LYS A 109 20.12 23.26 -21.89
C LYS A 109 21.46 23.92 -21.59
N ASP A 110 21.69 24.30 -20.32
CA ASP A 110 22.97 24.84 -19.85
C ASP A 110 24.12 23.81 -19.98
N ALA A 111 23.79 22.51 -20.01
CA ALA A 111 24.71 21.40 -20.27
C ALA A 111 24.73 20.91 -21.74
N GLY A 112 24.06 21.61 -22.67
CA GLY A 112 24.04 21.25 -24.10
C GLY A 112 23.17 20.04 -24.47
N LEU A 113 22.26 19.61 -23.58
CA LEU A 113 21.36 18.47 -23.78
C LEU A 113 19.95 18.93 -24.19
N GLU A 114 19.25 18.12 -25.01
CA GLU A 114 17.88 18.40 -25.45
C GLU A 114 16.87 18.46 -24.29
N GLU A 115 15.85 19.30 -24.41
CA GLU A 115 14.78 19.45 -23.40
C GLU A 115 13.84 18.22 -23.39
N VAL A 116 13.36 17.80 -22.22
CA VAL A 116 12.41 16.67 -22.07
C VAL A 116 10.97 17.19 -22.10
N SER A 117 10.10 16.53 -22.88
CA SER A 117 8.66 16.86 -22.90
C SER A 117 7.99 16.55 -21.55
N LEU A 118 6.98 17.35 -21.17
CA LEU A 118 6.12 17.02 -20.02
C LEU A 118 5.36 15.70 -20.22
N ILE A 119 5.05 15.31 -21.46
CA ILE A 119 4.34 14.07 -21.76
C ILE A 119 5.25 12.86 -21.51
N ASP A 120 6.53 12.97 -21.89
CA ASP A 120 7.53 11.91 -21.76
C ASP A 120 8.01 11.82 -20.30
N PHE A 121 8.22 12.96 -19.64
CA PHE A 121 8.54 13.02 -18.21
C PHE A 121 7.46 12.36 -17.33
N PHE A 122 6.20 12.35 -17.78
CA PHE A 122 5.08 11.68 -17.10
C PHE A 122 4.75 10.28 -17.64
N GLU A 123 5.63 9.61 -18.39
CA GLU A 123 5.34 8.30 -19.00
C GLU A 123 4.83 7.22 -18.02
N TYR A 124 5.28 7.23 -16.75
CA TYR A 124 4.81 6.32 -15.69
C TYR A 124 3.63 6.85 -14.84
N ASN A 125 3.09 8.02 -15.15
CA ASN A 125 1.91 8.60 -14.49
C ASN A 125 0.88 9.02 -15.55
N LYS A 126 -0.03 8.10 -15.87
CA LYS A 126 -1.04 8.27 -16.94
C LYS A 126 -1.92 9.51 -16.75
N ASP A 127 -2.28 9.86 -15.51
CA ASP A 127 -3.17 11.00 -15.24
C ASP A 127 -2.46 12.33 -15.49
N TYR A 128 -1.18 12.43 -15.07
CA TYR A 128 -0.33 13.59 -15.37
C TYR A 128 0.08 13.64 -16.85
N GLN A 129 0.30 12.50 -17.51
CA GLN A 129 0.58 12.45 -18.95
C GLN A 129 -0.63 12.92 -19.77
N GLU A 130 -1.83 12.43 -19.44
CA GLU A 130 -3.09 12.81 -20.10
C GLU A 130 -3.43 14.28 -19.88
N ARG A 131 -3.11 14.84 -18.70
CA ARG A 131 -3.16 16.29 -18.46
C ARG A 131 -2.15 17.05 -19.30
N ALA A 132 -0.89 16.60 -19.36
CA ALA A 132 0.15 17.23 -20.17
C ALA A 132 -0.19 17.21 -21.67
N ARG A 133 -0.85 16.14 -22.16
CA ARG A 133 -1.40 16.07 -23.52
C ARG A 133 -2.45 17.14 -23.77
N LYS A 134 -3.43 17.31 -22.87
CA LYS A 134 -4.46 18.35 -22.98
C LYS A 134 -3.88 19.77 -22.91
N GLU A 135 -2.90 20.00 -22.05
CA GLU A 135 -2.19 21.29 -21.98
C GLU A 135 -1.36 21.55 -23.25
N LEU A 136 -0.76 20.53 -23.88
CA LEU A 136 -0.09 20.65 -25.17
C LEU A 136 -1.08 20.90 -26.32
N GLU A 137 -2.21 20.20 -26.36
CA GLU A 137 -3.25 20.36 -27.38
C GLU A 137 -3.82 21.79 -27.38
N VAL A 138 -4.12 22.34 -26.20
CA VAL A 138 -4.55 23.75 -26.05
C VAL A 138 -3.45 24.72 -26.49
N LEU A 139 -2.19 24.46 -26.16
CA LEU A 139 -1.06 25.28 -26.60
C LEU A 139 -0.84 25.21 -28.13
N GLU A 140 -1.01 24.04 -28.72
CA GLU A 140 -0.96 23.86 -30.17
C GLU A 140 -2.13 24.52 -30.88
N ALA A 141 -3.36 24.39 -30.37
CA ALA A 141 -4.53 25.08 -30.90
C ALA A 141 -4.32 26.60 -30.90
N LYS A 142 -3.76 27.15 -29.81
CA LYS A 142 -3.38 28.57 -29.74
C LYS A 142 -2.32 28.93 -30.80
N LYS A 143 -1.23 28.17 -30.90
CA LYS A 143 -0.19 28.37 -31.94
C LYS A 143 -0.71 28.20 -33.38
N ARG A 144 -1.73 27.36 -33.60
CA ARG A 144 -2.40 27.19 -34.90
C ARG A 144 -3.28 28.41 -35.21
N ALA A 145 -4.02 28.94 -34.24
CA ALA A 145 -4.80 30.17 -34.38
C ALA A 145 -3.91 31.41 -34.61
N GLU A 146 -2.80 31.54 -33.88
CA GLU A 146 -1.81 32.63 -34.07
C GLU A 146 -1.19 32.60 -35.49
N ARG A 147 -0.80 31.42 -35.98
CA ARG A 147 -0.32 31.27 -37.36
C ARG A 147 -1.41 31.51 -38.40
N LEU A 148 -2.66 31.12 -38.14
CA LEU A 148 -3.79 31.41 -39.02
C LEU A 148 -4.08 32.91 -39.08
N ALA A 149 -3.98 33.63 -37.96
CA ALA A 149 -4.12 35.10 -37.94
C ALA A 149 -3.04 35.79 -38.78
N LEU A 150 -1.77 35.38 -38.62
CA LEU A 150 -0.66 35.89 -39.46
C LEU A 150 -0.84 35.54 -40.94
N LEU A 151 -1.31 34.33 -41.27
CA LEU A 151 -1.62 33.94 -42.65
C LEU A 151 -2.82 34.71 -43.22
N ILE A 152 -3.81 35.11 -42.39
CA ILE A 152 -4.91 35.98 -42.82
C ILE A 152 -4.41 37.41 -43.03
N GLU A 153 -3.52 37.94 -42.19
CA GLU A 153 -2.91 39.25 -42.37
C GLU A 153 -2.02 39.29 -43.63
N GLU A 154 -1.18 38.28 -43.82
CA GLU A 154 -0.38 38.10 -45.02
C GLU A 154 -1.25 37.88 -46.26
N HIS A 155 -2.32 37.06 -46.18
CA HIS A 155 -3.25 36.89 -47.28
C HIS A 155 -3.99 38.18 -47.62
N ASN A 156 -4.44 38.97 -46.64
CA ASN A 156 -5.06 40.27 -46.87
C ASN A 156 -4.08 41.25 -47.55
N LYS A 157 -2.81 41.27 -47.10
CA LYS A 157 -1.74 42.08 -47.72
C LYS A 157 -1.44 41.61 -49.15
N LEU A 158 -1.35 40.30 -49.38
CA LEU A 158 -1.18 39.70 -50.69
C LEU A 158 -2.43 39.84 -51.56
N GLU A 159 -3.64 39.93 -51.00
CA GLU A 159 -4.88 40.18 -51.74
C GLU A 159 -4.97 41.66 -52.13
N ILE A 160 -4.47 42.58 -51.32
CA ILE A 160 -4.27 44.00 -51.70
C ILE A 160 -3.21 44.09 -52.81
N GLU A 161 -2.05 43.43 -52.68
CA GLU A 161 -1.05 43.36 -53.75
C GLU A 161 -1.56 42.61 -54.98
N SER A 162 -2.45 41.63 -54.84
CA SER A 162 -3.05 40.84 -55.93
C SER A 162 -4.28 41.51 -56.54
N LYS A 163 -4.92 42.47 -55.87
CA LYS A 163 -5.86 43.43 -56.47
C LYS A 163 -5.08 44.47 -57.27
N ASN A 164 -3.96 44.96 -56.74
CA ASN A 164 -3.06 45.89 -57.43
C ASN A 164 -2.34 45.25 -58.66
N LYS A 165 -1.86 44.00 -58.53
CA LYS A 165 -1.37 43.18 -59.65
C LYS A 165 -2.54 42.69 -60.51
N GLY A 166 -3.71 42.44 -59.96
CA GLY A 166 -4.91 42.00 -60.66
C GLY A 166 -5.48 43.06 -61.61
N LEU A 167 -5.39 44.35 -61.26
CA LEU A 167 -5.60 45.45 -62.21
C LEU A 167 -4.58 45.39 -63.36
N LYS A 168 -3.31 45.05 -63.07
CA LYS A 168 -2.25 44.91 -64.10
C LYS A 168 -2.30 43.58 -64.87
N ALA A 169 -2.99 42.56 -64.34
CA ALA A 169 -3.03 41.21 -64.91
C ALA A 169 -4.36 40.90 -65.61
N LYS A 170 -5.48 41.54 -65.25
CA LYS A 170 -6.67 41.58 -66.12
C LYS A 170 -6.41 42.27 -67.47
N VAL A 171 -5.31 43.03 -67.58
CA VAL A 171 -4.77 43.60 -68.82
C VAL A 171 -3.92 42.57 -69.61
N ALA A 172 -3.52 41.46 -68.99
CA ALA A 172 -2.54 40.50 -69.53
C ALA A 172 -3.00 39.02 -69.52
N SER A 173 -4.19 38.70 -69.01
CA SER A 173 -4.70 37.33 -68.91
C SER A 173 -6.19 37.21 -69.23
N GLU A 174 -6.63 37.83 -70.33
CA GLU A 174 -7.63 37.18 -71.20
C GLU A 174 -7.02 35.93 -71.88
N GLU A 175 -5.69 35.86 -71.93
CA GLU A 175 -4.94 34.73 -72.49
C GLU A 175 -4.96 33.48 -71.58
N ILE A 176 -5.24 32.33 -72.23
CA ILE A 176 -4.87 30.96 -71.84
C ILE A 176 -5.69 30.33 -70.69
N LEU A 177 -6.95 30.05 -71.06
CA LEU A 177 -7.83 29.01 -70.53
C LEU A 177 -7.30 27.56 -70.81
N LYS A 178 -7.69 26.55 -70.00
CA LYS A 178 -7.43 25.08 -70.09
C LYS A 178 -6.05 24.64 -69.53
N LYS A 179 -5.84 23.43 -68.97
CA LYS A 179 -6.68 22.19 -68.88
C LYS A 179 -6.70 21.59 -67.45
N SER A 180 -6.71 20.26 -67.24
CA SER A 180 -7.23 19.64 -65.99
C SER A 180 -6.99 18.10 -65.81
N HIS A 181 -7.15 17.57 -64.58
CA HIS A 181 -7.52 16.16 -64.18
C HIS A 181 -6.42 15.04 -64.27
N SER A 182 -6.42 13.83 -63.62
CA SER A 182 -7.19 13.15 -62.51
C SER A 182 -6.69 11.67 -62.26
N ILE A 183 -6.49 11.06 -61.05
CA ILE A 183 -7.38 10.26 -60.12
C ILE A 183 -7.13 8.69 -59.97
N ARG A 184 -7.21 8.12 -58.72
CA ARG A 184 -7.38 6.68 -58.18
C ARG A 184 -6.34 5.54 -58.47
N VAL A 185 -6.13 4.42 -57.71
CA VAL A 185 -6.62 3.72 -56.43
C VAL A 185 -7.81 2.68 -56.58
N ASP A 186 -7.83 1.40 -56.10
CA ASP A 186 -7.80 0.84 -54.68
C ASP A 186 -7.76 -0.73 -54.46
N ASN A 187 -7.45 -1.22 -53.21
CA ASN A 187 -7.76 -2.51 -52.44
C ASN A 187 -7.44 -3.96 -52.95
N GLU A 188 -7.52 -5.15 -52.25
CA GLU A 188 -7.96 -5.66 -50.89
C GLU A 188 -7.16 -6.97 -50.41
N SER A 189 -7.68 -7.89 -49.53
CA SER A 189 -6.91 -8.98 -48.79
C SER A 189 -7.67 -10.31 -48.33
N LYS A 190 -6.98 -11.36 -47.73
CA LYS A 190 -7.41 -12.33 -46.61
C LYS A 190 -7.12 -13.90 -46.64
N THR A 191 -6.47 -14.44 -45.57
CA THR A 191 -6.77 -15.56 -44.54
C THR A 191 -7.57 -16.90 -44.85
N PRO A 192 -7.85 -17.92 -43.93
CA PRO A 192 -7.45 -18.30 -42.51
C PRO A 192 -7.32 -19.83 -42.04
N GLN A 193 -7.07 -20.07 -40.71
CA GLN A 193 -7.38 -21.27 -39.81
C GLN A 193 -6.47 -22.55 -39.79
N LEU A 194 -6.47 -23.56 -38.84
CA LEU A 194 -7.26 -23.98 -37.63
C LEU A 194 -6.44 -24.83 -36.55
N ALA A 195 -7.07 -25.63 -35.65
CA ALA A 195 -6.53 -26.48 -34.51
C ALA A 195 -7.55 -27.64 -34.12
N PRO A 196 -7.62 -28.39 -32.94
CA PRO A 196 -6.84 -28.53 -31.65
C PRO A 196 -6.77 -29.98 -30.95
N GLN A 197 -6.44 -30.07 -29.63
CA GLN A 197 -6.95 -30.99 -28.51
C GLN A 197 -6.21 -32.21 -27.83
N ASN A 198 -6.29 -32.24 -26.46
CA ASN A 198 -6.43 -33.34 -25.42
C ASN A 198 -5.27 -34.08 -24.66
N CYS A 199 -5.57 -34.50 -23.41
CA CYS A 199 -4.78 -35.18 -22.31
C CYS A 199 -5.78 -35.58 -21.14
N PRO A 200 -5.49 -36.10 -19.90
CA PRO A 200 -4.32 -36.73 -19.21
C PRO A 200 -4.65 -38.05 -18.40
N PRO A 201 -3.69 -38.68 -17.64
CA PRO A 201 -4.01 -39.23 -16.28
C PRO A 201 -2.83 -39.34 -15.25
N ILE A 202 -3.09 -39.48 -13.91
CA ILE A 202 -2.07 -39.76 -12.84
C ILE A 202 -2.65 -40.42 -11.54
N PRO A 203 -2.01 -41.43 -10.90
CA PRO A 203 -2.28 -41.81 -9.48
C PRO A 203 -1.11 -42.40 -8.60
N ALA A 204 -1.38 -42.55 -7.27
CA ALA A 204 -0.83 -43.47 -6.24
C ALA A 204 0.52 -43.22 -5.48
N ILE A 205 0.53 -43.42 -4.15
CA ILE A 205 1.72 -43.37 -3.25
C ILE A 205 1.60 -44.31 -2.01
N SER A 206 2.73 -44.65 -1.37
CA SER A 206 2.86 -45.49 -0.15
C SER A 206 3.65 -44.77 0.97
N SER A 207 3.82 -45.43 2.12
CA SER A 207 4.57 -45.02 3.34
C SER A 207 4.11 -43.74 4.07
N GLN A 208 2.81 -43.51 4.28
CA GLN A 208 2.09 -42.75 3.27
C GLN A 208 2.66 -41.34 3.21
N ILE A 209 3.46 -41.08 2.16
CA ILE A 209 3.68 -39.73 1.67
C ILE A 209 2.28 -39.21 1.32
N ILE A 210 1.79 -38.27 2.13
CA ILE A 210 0.43 -37.76 2.00
C ILE A 210 0.30 -37.00 0.68
N ASP A 211 -0.86 -37.05 0.04
CA ASP A 211 -1.14 -36.17 -1.10
C ASP A 211 -1.30 -34.73 -0.61
N ILE A 212 -0.18 -34.01 -0.52
CA ILE A 212 -0.14 -32.62 -0.05
C ILE A 212 -0.81 -31.73 -1.09
N LYS A 213 -1.80 -30.94 -0.67
CA LYS A 213 -2.51 -29.96 -1.47
C LYS A 213 -2.02 -28.58 -1.07
N LEU A 214 -1.42 -27.84 -2.00
CA LEU A 214 -0.83 -26.52 -1.71
C LEU A 214 -1.88 -25.50 -1.25
N ASP A 215 -3.11 -25.63 -1.76
CA ASP A 215 -4.30 -24.89 -1.36
C ASP A 215 -4.83 -25.24 0.03
N ALA A 216 -4.38 -26.35 0.63
CA ALA A 216 -4.70 -26.76 1.99
C ALA A 216 -3.55 -26.52 3.01
N LEU A 217 -2.39 -26.02 2.55
CA LEU A 217 -1.34 -25.51 3.42
C LEU A 217 -1.64 -24.07 3.85
N PRO A 218 -1.22 -23.63 5.05
CA PRO A 218 -1.36 -22.24 5.45
C PRO A 218 -0.66 -21.30 4.47
N LYS A 219 -1.39 -20.31 3.94
CA LYS A 219 -0.89 -19.41 2.89
C LYS A 219 0.46 -18.78 3.24
N GLY A 220 0.65 -18.32 4.47
CA GLY A 220 1.91 -17.74 4.93
C GLY A 220 3.13 -18.65 4.78
N LEU A 221 2.96 -19.97 4.90
CA LEU A 221 4.03 -20.95 4.64
C LEU A 221 4.31 -21.09 3.13
N VAL A 222 3.26 -21.16 2.30
CA VAL A 222 3.40 -21.28 0.84
C VAL A 222 4.08 -20.04 0.25
N GLU A 223 3.67 -18.85 0.69
CA GLU A 223 4.29 -17.57 0.27
C GLU A 223 5.73 -17.46 0.77
N PHE A 224 6.02 -17.85 2.02
CA PHE A 224 7.39 -17.90 2.56
C PHE A 224 8.32 -18.81 1.73
N ILE A 225 7.85 -20.00 1.31
CA ILE A 225 8.67 -20.91 0.49
C ILE A 225 9.02 -20.28 -0.86
N TYR A 226 8.07 -19.62 -1.53
CA TYR A 226 8.35 -18.89 -2.76
C TYR A 226 9.31 -17.71 -2.52
N ILE A 227 9.08 -16.90 -1.48
CA ILE A 227 9.93 -15.73 -1.16
C ILE A 227 11.36 -16.17 -0.82
N ARG A 228 11.54 -17.20 0.01
CA ARG A 228 12.85 -17.79 0.30
C ARG A 228 13.54 -18.26 -0.97
N TYR A 229 12.84 -19.01 -1.83
CA TYR A 229 13.42 -19.47 -3.09
C TYR A 229 13.84 -18.31 -4.00
N TYR A 230 13.01 -17.28 -4.17
CA TYR A 230 13.37 -16.13 -5.01
C TYR A 230 14.43 -15.21 -4.38
N LEU A 231 14.71 -15.32 -3.08
CA LEU A 231 15.82 -14.62 -2.42
C LEU A 231 17.15 -15.40 -2.40
N THR A 232 17.11 -16.73 -2.40
CA THR A 232 18.29 -17.58 -2.09
C THR A 232 18.59 -18.66 -3.13
N GLY A 233 17.61 -19.03 -3.96
CA GLY A 233 17.64 -20.22 -4.80
C GLY A 233 17.38 -21.55 -4.06
N GLU A 234 17.32 -21.51 -2.71
CA GLU A 234 17.21 -22.72 -1.89
C GLU A 234 15.84 -23.39 -1.94
N LYS A 235 15.85 -24.72 -2.00
CA LYS A 235 14.67 -25.60 -1.89
C LYS A 235 14.73 -26.57 -0.70
N SER A 236 15.86 -26.58 0.02
CA SER A 236 16.05 -27.35 1.27
C SER A 236 15.00 -27.04 2.34
N LEU A 237 14.65 -28.00 3.20
CA LEU A 237 13.81 -27.76 4.38
C LEU A 237 14.58 -26.85 5.36
N PRO A 238 14.07 -25.64 5.69
CA PRO A 238 14.74 -24.74 6.62
C PRO A 238 14.56 -25.24 8.05
N LYS A 239 15.63 -25.20 8.86
CA LYS A 239 15.60 -25.55 10.30
C LYS A 239 15.00 -24.42 11.14
N LEU A 240 13.75 -24.06 10.86
CA LEU A 240 13.04 -22.92 11.45
C LEU A 240 11.78 -23.42 12.17
N LYS A 241 11.66 -23.15 13.47
CA LYS A 241 10.54 -23.61 14.28
C LYS A 241 9.18 -23.20 13.71
N CYS A 242 9.07 -21.96 13.21
CA CYS A 242 7.83 -21.42 12.64
C CYS A 242 7.25 -22.25 11.48
N ILE A 243 8.08 -23.01 10.74
CA ILE A 243 7.64 -23.90 9.66
C ILE A 243 6.95 -25.14 10.21
N HIS A 244 7.53 -25.77 11.24
CA HIS A 244 6.92 -26.90 11.93
C HIS A 244 5.65 -26.45 12.68
N ASP A 245 5.71 -25.33 13.40
CA ASP A 245 4.56 -24.68 14.04
C ASP A 245 3.43 -24.33 13.06
N SER A 246 3.74 -24.10 11.78
CA SER A 246 2.73 -23.86 10.74
C SER A 246 2.19 -25.16 10.14
N TRP A 247 3.00 -26.22 10.09
CA TRP A 247 2.57 -27.54 9.64
C TRP A 247 1.60 -28.19 10.65
N GLU A 248 1.90 -28.08 11.95
CA GLU A 248 1.03 -28.53 13.05
C GLU A 248 -0.32 -27.79 13.11
N LYS A 249 -0.43 -26.62 12.46
CA LYS A 249 -1.68 -25.85 12.32
C LYS A 249 -2.41 -26.11 10.99
N SER A 250 -1.89 -27.00 10.15
CA SER A 250 -2.49 -27.38 8.86
C SER A 250 -3.40 -28.61 8.98
N ILE A 251 -4.06 -29.00 7.88
CA ILE A 251 -4.81 -30.27 7.82
C ILE A 251 -3.92 -31.52 7.90
N TYR A 252 -2.59 -31.36 7.98
CA TYR A 252 -1.60 -32.45 8.05
C TYR A 252 -0.98 -32.61 9.45
N ALA A 253 -1.60 -32.01 10.48
CA ALA A 253 -1.14 -32.02 11.87
C ALA A 253 -0.90 -33.43 12.45
N ASP A 254 -1.66 -34.43 12.01
CA ASP A 254 -1.46 -35.85 12.38
C ASP A 254 -0.19 -36.50 11.77
N SER A 255 0.71 -35.71 11.18
CA SER A 255 1.92 -36.20 10.50
C SER A 255 3.12 -35.29 10.69
N ILE A 256 4.33 -35.87 10.69
CA ILE A 256 5.58 -35.17 11.03
C ILE A 256 6.23 -34.60 9.76
N LEU A 257 6.33 -33.26 9.67
CA LEU A 257 7.05 -32.59 8.59
C LEU A 257 8.53 -33.03 8.56
N ASN A 258 8.92 -33.61 7.42
CA ASN A 258 10.24 -34.14 7.15
C ASN A 258 10.63 -33.90 5.69
N GLU A 259 11.90 -34.15 5.32
CA GLU A 259 12.43 -33.91 3.98
C GLU A 259 11.62 -34.57 2.83
N ALA A 260 11.04 -35.77 3.05
CA ALA A 260 10.26 -36.45 2.02
C ALA A 260 8.86 -35.83 1.81
N GLN A 261 8.24 -35.32 2.90
CA GLN A 261 7.03 -34.51 2.78
C GLN A 261 7.34 -33.14 2.17
N TRP A 262 8.42 -32.49 2.61
CA TRP A 262 8.86 -31.20 2.06
C TRP A 262 9.18 -31.26 0.56
N ALA A 263 9.90 -32.31 0.11
CA ALA A 263 10.13 -32.57 -1.30
C ALA A 263 8.83 -32.62 -2.12
N LYS A 264 7.74 -33.14 -1.54
CA LYS A 264 6.42 -33.23 -2.20
C LYS A 264 5.63 -31.92 -2.17
N ILE A 265 5.95 -30.99 -1.27
CA ILE A 265 5.53 -29.57 -1.39
C ILE A 265 6.28 -28.96 -2.59
N ILE A 266 7.61 -29.10 -2.62
CA ILE A 266 8.50 -28.52 -3.64
C ILE A 266 8.21 -29.06 -5.05
N GLU A 267 7.90 -30.34 -5.22
CA GLU A 267 7.48 -30.96 -6.49
C GLU A 267 6.21 -30.35 -7.08
N LYS A 268 5.30 -29.83 -6.23
CA LYS A 268 4.02 -29.25 -6.65
C LYS A 268 4.10 -27.74 -6.89
N MET A 269 5.22 -27.10 -6.54
CA MET A 269 5.40 -25.65 -6.66
C MET A 269 6.15 -25.24 -7.93
N SER A 270 5.65 -24.23 -8.63
CA SER A 270 6.20 -23.75 -9.90
C SER A 270 7.28 -22.69 -9.67
N PHE A 271 8.54 -23.12 -9.64
CA PHE A 271 9.69 -22.25 -9.42
C PHE A 271 10.35 -21.82 -10.72
N TYR A 272 10.59 -20.51 -10.89
CA TYR A 272 11.26 -19.94 -12.07
C TYR A 272 12.67 -19.44 -11.70
N PRO A 273 13.77 -20.15 -12.03
CA PRO A 273 15.13 -19.72 -11.67
C PRO A 273 15.52 -18.33 -12.18
N ILE A 274 14.99 -17.92 -13.33
CA ILE A 274 15.22 -16.58 -13.90
C ILE A 274 14.64 -15.44 -13.03
N LYS A 275 13.66 -15.73 -12.17
CA LYS A 275 13.05 -14.76 -11.24
C LYS A 275 13.81 -14.57 -9.93
N CYS A 276 14.88 -15.35 -9.70
CA CYS A 276 15.68 -15.26 -8.47
C CYS A 276 16.46 -13.94 -8.40
N LYS A 277 16.39 -13.28 -7.24
CA LYS A 277 16.93 -11.96 -6.98
C LYS A 277 18.33 -12.04 -6.34
N LYS A 278 19.08 -10.95 -6.46
CA LYS A 278 20.44 -10.77 -5.93
C LYS A 278 20.41 -9.63 -4.90
N ILE A 279 19.67 -9.86 -3.82
CA ILE A 279 19.39 -8.89 -2.75
C ILE A 279 20.31 -9.20 -1.58
N ASN A 280 21.40 -8.46 -1.47
CA ASN A 280 22.43 -8.71 -0.47
C ASN A 280 22.17 -7.98 0.87
N ALA A 281 21.19 -7.07 0.90
CA ALA A 281 20.81 -6.30 2.08
C ALA A 281 19.40 -5.72 1.95
N LEU A 282 18.73 -5.57 3.09
CA LEU A 282 17.63 -4.64 3.30
C LEU A 282 18.16 -3.41 4.03
N TYR A 283 17.53 -2.26 3.88
CA TYR A 283 17.97 -1.01 4.51
C TYR A 283 16.85 -0.30 5.27
N HIS A 284 17.20 0.28 6.42
CA HIS A 284 16.35 1.15 7.22
C HIS A 284 17.13 2.43 7.58
N PHE A 285 16.65 3.60 7.17
CA PHE A 285 17.24 4.88 7.59
C PHE A 285 16.55 5.39 8.86
N THR A 286 17.29 5.93 9.82
CA THR A 286 16.77 6.45 11.09
C THR A 286 17.71 7.52 11.65
N HIS A 287 17.23 8.36 12.55
CA HIS A 287 18.06 9.38 13.19
C HIS A 287 19.02 8.71 14.20
N LYS A 288 20.30 9.10 14.21
CA LYS A 288 21.37 8.54 15.05
C LYS A 288 21.03 8.45 16.54
N GLY A 289 20.23 9.39 17.06
CA GLY A 289 19.74 9.37 18.45
C GLY A 289 18.86 8.16 18.81
N ASN A 290 18.36 7.41 17.83
CA ASN A 290 17.61 6.16 18.06
C ASN A 290 18.53 4.93 18.25
N LEU A 291 19.84 5.03 17.98
CA LEU A 291 20.75 3.89 18.10
C LEU A 291 20.82 3.25 19.50
N PRO A 292 20.82 3.99 20.63
CA PRO A 292 20.90 3.36 21.96
C PRO A 292 19.74 2.41 22.27
N SER A 293 18.52 2.72 21.82
CA SER A 293 17.36 1.82 21.96
C SER A 293 17.39 0.68 20.93
N ILE A 294 17.80 0.96 19.68
CA ILE A 294 17.87 -0.04 18.61
C ILE A 294 18.94 -1.11 18.89
N LEU A 295 20.15 -0.74 19.34
CA LEU A 295 21.23 -1.70 19.59
C LEU A 295 21.08 -2.46 20.91
N SER A 296 20.23 -1.98 21.83
CA SER A 296 19.85 -2.73 23.03
C SER A 296 18.67 -3.68 22.79
N LYS A 297 17.58 -3.19 22.17
CA LYS A 297 16.26 -3.88 22.08
C LYS A 297 15.87 -4.38 20.69
N GLY A 298 16.60 -4.03 19.63
CA GLY A 298 16.18 -4.22 18.24
C GLY A 298 15.35 -3.04 17.69
N LEU A 299 14.97 -3.13 16.42
CA LEU A 299 14.09 -2.15 15.76
C LEU A 299 12.64 -2.39 16.21
N LEU A 300 12.15 -1.56 17.12
CA LEU A 300 10.80 -1.64 17.66
C LEU A 300 9.79 -0.84 16.81
N THR A 301 8.55 -1.33 16.66
CA THR A 301 7.50 -0.66 15.89
C THR A 301 7.01 0.60 16.61
N LYS A 302 6.39 1.54 15.86
CA LYS A 302 5.76 2.74 16.45
C LYS A 302 4.78 2.35 17.57
N LYS A 303 4.02 1.28 17.36
CA LYS A 303 3.14 0.69 18.37
C LYS A 303 3.92 0.22 19.61
N THR A 304 4.93 -0.65 19.47
CA THR A 304 5.68 -1.15 20.65
C THR A 304 6.45 -0.04 21.38
N LEU A 305 6.94 0.99 20.67
CA LEU A 305 7.57 2.16 21.29
C LEU A 305 6.56 3.00 22.09
N GLU A 306 5.37 3.23 21.54
CA GLU A 306 4.24 3.88 22.23
C GLU A 306 3.79 3.05 23.47
N GLU A 307 3.62 1.73 23.33
CA GLU A 307 3.22 0.81 24.41
C GLU A 307 4.26 0.71 25.55
N GLN A 308 5.55 0.73 25.22
CA GLN A 308 6.63 0.65 26.21
C GLN A 308 7.10 2.01 26.75
N ASN A 309 6.46 3.12 26.33
CA ASN A 309 6.85 4.50 26.69
C ASN A 309 8.35 4.79 26.44
N ILE A 310 8.87 4.30 25.32
CA ILE A 310 10.25 4.55 24.90
C ILE A 310 10.28 5.84 24.08
N GLU A 311 11.16 6.77 24.43
CA GLU A 311 11.41 7.96 23.60
C GLU A 311 12.16 7.61 22.32
N TYR A 312 11.74 8.20 21.20
CA TYR A 312 12.38 8.06 19.89
C TYR A 312 12.14 9.29 19.03
N LYS A 313 13.05 9.56 18.11
CA LYS A 313 12.90 10.60 17.10
C LYS A 313 12.20 10.03 15.86
N TYR A 314 11.09 10.65 15.48
CA TYR A 314 10.23 10.22 14.38
C TYR A 314 10.84 10.55 13.02
N ASN A 315 10.90 9.57 12.11
CA ASN A 315 11.19 9.83 10.69
C ASN A 315 9.96 10.43 9.99
N ASP A 316 8.83 9.70 10.02
CA ASP A 316 7.54 10.17 9.54
C ASP A 316 6.55 10.22 10.69
N GLU A 317 6.09 11.42 11.01
CA GLU A 317 5.07 11.65 12.04
C GLU A 317 3.73 11.02 11.64
N LYS A 318 3.34 11.22 10.36
CA LYS A 318 1.97 11.02 9.87
C LYS A 318 1.60 9.57 9.58
N ARG A 319 2.56 8.72 9.16
CA ARG A 319 2.38 7.27 8.85
C ARG A 319 1.05 6.99 8.13
N LEU A 320 0.87 7.64 6.98
CA LEU A 320 -0.38 7.63 6.20
C LEU A 320 -0.72 6.27 5.57
N ASP A 321 0.15 5.28 5.71
CA ASP A 321 -0.08 3.86 5.45
C ASP A 321 -0.98 3.20 6.53
N GLY A 322 -1.02 3.76 7.74
CA GLY A 322 -1.83 3.27 8.87
C GLY A 322 -1.27 2.05 9.62
N ILE A 323 -0.25 1.36 9.11
CA ILE A 323 0.26 0.10 9.66
C ILE A 323 1.31 0.39 10.75
N LYS A 324 0.89 1.03 11.85
CA LYS A 324 1.76 1.41 12.99
C LYS A 324 2.63 0.28 13.53
N ASP A 325 2.14 -0.96 13.46
CA ASP A 325 2.85 -2.16 13.91
C ASP A 325 3.78 -2.74 12.82
N SER A 326 4.57 -1.86 12.19
CA SER A 326 5.54 -2.25 11.16
C SER A 326 6.75 -1.33 11.06
N ILE A 327 7.88 -1.92 10.67
CA ILE A 327 9.12 -1.24 10.29
C ILE A 327 9.17 -1.10 8.76
N SER A 328 9.43 0.10 8.27
CA SER A 328 9.66 0.37 6.85
C SER A 328 11.08 -0.01 6.44
N LEU A 329 11.23 -0.92 5.47
CA LEU A 329 12.50 -1.37 4.90
C LEU A 329 12.56 -1.13 3.39
N SER A 330 13.77 -1.04 2.83
CA SER A 330 14.00 -0.87 1.39
C SER A 330 14.98 -1.94 0.86
N PHE A 331 14.73 -2.49 -0.33
CA PHE A 331 15.57 -3.52 -0.94
C PHE A 331 16.83 -2.92 -1.60
N SER A 332 18.01 -3.38 -1.19
CA SER A 332 19.33 -3.11 -1.79
C SER A 332 19.80 -1.64 -1.89
N HIS A 333 18.93 -0.66 -1.66
CA HIS A 333 19.23 0.76 -1.43
C HIS A 333 18.10 1.38 -0.58
N PRO A 334 18.36 2.38 0.28
CA PRO A 334 17.28 3.11 0.96
C PRO A 334 16.27 3.75 -0.02
N ASN A 335 15.00 3.90 0.39
CA ASN A 335 13.99 4.68 -0.33
C ASN A 335 14.46 6.14 -0.44
N TRP A 336 15.13 6.46 -1.55
CA TRP A 336 15.78 7.75 -1.79
C TRP A 336 14.81 8.92 -1.67
N LYS A 337 13.58 8.78 -2.21
CA LYS A 337 12.61 9.89 -2.23
C LYS A 337 12.21 10.29 -0.81
N MET A 338 11.95 9.30 0.06
CA MET A 338 11.64 9.54 1.47
C MET A 338 12.87 9.99 2.25
N PHE A 339 14.02 9.34 2.08
CA PHE A 339 15.22 9.69 2.84
C PHE A 339 15.68 11.13 2.52
N TYR A 340 15.75 11.50 1.24
CA TYR A 340 16.08 12.86 0.79
C TYR A 340 15.13 13.92 1.39
N LYS A 341 13.82 13.64 1.42
CA LYS A 341 12.81 14.54 2.00
C LYS A 341 13.11 14.89 3.46
N TYR A 342 13.43 13.90 4.31
CA TYR A 342 13.60 14.15 5.76
C TYR A 342 14.96 14.73 6.11
N ARG A 343 16.05 14.23 5.51
CA ARG A 343 17.40 14.76 5.79
C ARG A 343 17.58 16.21 5.31
N ALA A 344 16.88 16.61 4.24
CA ALA A 344 16.84 18.01 3.79
C ALA A 344 16.11 18.97 4.76
N MET A 345 15.51 18.46 5.84
CA MET A 345 14.87 19.27 6.90
C MET A 345 15.71 19.39 8.18
N ILE A 346 16.67 18.49 8.40
CA ILE A 346 17.36 18.32 9.71
C ILE A 346 18.89 18.35 9.59
N GLY A 347 19.45 17.86 8.46
CA GLY A 347 20.87 17.57 8.30
C GLY A 347 21.08 16.17 7.72
N LEU A 348 22.30 15.85 7.30
CA LEU A 348 22.72 14.51 6.85
C LEU A 348 23.45 13.74 7.97
N GLU A 349 24.25 14.47 8.72
CA GLU A 349 25.03 14.09 9.90
C GLU A 349 24.19 13.46 11.02
N ASP A 350 22.91 13.83 11.12
CA ASP A 350 22.00 13.28 12.13
C ASP A 350 21.41 11.90 11.77
N TRP A 351 21.70 11.37 10.57
CA TRP A 351 21.09 10.13 10.06
C TRP A 351 22.08 8.96 9.97
N VAL A 352 21.56 7.78 10.28
CA VAL A 352 22.23 6.50 10.05
C VAL A 352 21.37 5.60 9.18
N VAL A 353 22.02 4.77 8.36
CA VAL A 353 21.37 3.77 7.53
C VAL A 353 21.78 2.38 8.03
N LEU A 354 20.84 1.66 8.62
CA LEU A 354 21.03 0.29 9.09
C LEU A 354 20.97 -0.67 7.90
N LYS A 355 21.99 -1.54 7.80
CA LYS A 355 22.04 -2.67 6.87
C LYS A 355 21.50 -3.91 7.58
N ILE A 356 20.36 -4.41 7.10
CA ILE A 356 19.60 -5.52 7.70
C ILE A 356 19.75 -6.77 6.82
N SER A 357 19.94 -7.94 7.44
CA SER A 357 20.10 -9.22 6.73
C SER A 357 18.83 -9.59 5.93
N PRO A 358 18.94 -10.04 4.67
CA PRO A 358 17.80 -10.56 3.90
C PRO A 358 17.24 -11.89 4.47
N GLU A 359 17.95 -12.52 5.40
CA GLU A 359 17.46 -13.66 6.22
C GLU A 359 16.21 -13.30 7.05
N LEU A 360 15.97 -12.01 7.31
CA LEU A 360 14.71 -11.54 7.90
C LEU A 360 13.46 -11.95 7.08
N LEU A 361 13.64 -12.20 5.77
CA LEU A 361 12.59 -12.64 4.84
C LEU A 361 12.73 -14.11 4.41
N SER A 362 13.95 -14.66 4.42
CA SER A 362 14.26 -16.01 3.91
C SER A 362 14.54 -17.05 5.00
N GLY A 363 14.55 -16.63 6.27
CA GLY A 363 14.96 -17.44 7.41
C GLY A 363 16.46 -17.30 7.73
N ASN A 364 16.79 -17.23 9.03
CA ASN A 364 18.17 -17.34 9.50
C ASN A 364 18.79 -18.70 9.11
N THR A 365 20.01 -18.68 8.60
CA THR A 365 20.79 -19.87 8.26
C THR A 365 21.91 -20.18 9.27
N ASN A 366 22.25 -19.22 10.15
CA ASN A 366 23.30 -19.37 11.15
C ASN A 366 22.80 -20.10 12.42
N PRO A 367 23.27 -21.32 12.73
CA PRO A 367 22.83 -22.07 13.91
C PRO A 367 23.29 -21.46 15.24
N ASP A 368 24.32 -20.60 15.23
CA ASP A 368 24.87 -19.99 16.44
C ASP A 368 23.98 -18.85 16.99
N LEU A 369 23.06 -18.32 16.16
CA LEU A 369 22.10 -17.29 16.56
C LEU A 369 20.86 -17.90 17.24
N SER A 370 21.06 -18.61 18.36
CA SER A 370 20.00 -19.33 19.06
C SER A 370 18.85 -18.44 19.55
N LEU A 371 19.08 -17.13 19.69
CA LEU A 371 18.05 -16.12 19.97
C LEU A 371 16.98 -16.00 18.87
N LEU A 372 17.26 -16.50 17.66
CA LEU A 372 16.35 -16.49 16.50
C LEU A 372 15.63 -17.83 16.27
N ASN A 373 15.82 -18.84 17.16
CA ASN A 373 15.21 -20.17 17.01
C ASN A 373 13.67 -20.13 17.02
N ASP A 374 13.10 -19.34 17.94
CA ASP A 374 11.66 -19.14 18.10
C ASP A 374 11.13 -17.94 17.27
N PHE A 375 11.96 -17.33 16.40
CA PHE A 375 11.53 -16.18 15.62
C PHE A 375 10.58 -16.60 14.48
N ASP A 376 9.46 -15.90 14.36
CA ASP A 376 8.43 -16.19 13.37
C ASP A 376 8.62 -15.35 12.10
N TYR A 377 9.21 -15.97 11.08
CA TYR A 377 9.43 -15.37 9.76
C TYR A 377 8.16 -15.34 8.88
N LEU A 378 7.12 -16.10 9.24
CA LEU A 378 5.98 -16.30 8.36
C LEU A 378 5.09 -15.07 8.33
N ASP A 379 4.65 -14.69 7.13
CA ASP A 379 3.59 -13.70 6.93
C ASP A 379 3.85 -12.31 7.54
N LYS A 380 5.13 -11.91 7.65
CA LYS A 380 5.54 -10.61 8.21
C LYS A 380 5.70 -9.50 7.16
N ALA A 381 6.04 -9.84 5.91
CA ALA A 381 6.45 -8.86 4.91
C ALA A 381 5.29 -8.39 4.03
N ILE A 382 4.88 -7.12 4.19
CA ILE A 382 3.90 -6.47 3.30
C ILE A 382 4.66 -5.72 2.20
N PHE A 383 4.60 -6.21 0.97
CA PHE A 383 5.30 -5.64 -0.18
C PHE A 383 4.50 -4.52 -0.85
N CYS A 384 5.14 -3.37 -1.10
CA CYS A 384 4.53 -2.22 -1.76
C CYS A 384 5.39 -1.82 -2.98
N LYS A 385 4.80 -1.83 -4.18
CA LYS A 385 5.52 -1.48 -5.44
C LYS A 385 5.76 0.03 -5.52
N LYS A 386 4.84 0.83 -5.00
CA LYS A 386 5.07 2.24 -4.64
C LYS A 386 5.26 2.38 -3.12
N ASN A 387 5.54 3.58 -2.66
CA ASN A 387 5.53 3.89 -1.22
C ASN A 387 4.14 3.57 -0.61
N ALA A 388 4.08 3.05 0.61
CA ALA A 388 2.86 2.48 1.17
C ALA A 388 1.74 3.51 1.47
N ALA A 389 2.07 4.80 1.52
CA ALA A 389 1.07 5.87 1.61
C ALA A 389 0.47 6.25 0.24
N HIS A 390 1.03 5.79 -0.88
CA HIS A 390 0.46 6.00 -2.21
C HIS A 390 -0.90 5.30 -2.32
N PHE A 391 -1.89 5.98 -2.91
CA PHE A 391 -3.29 5.54 -2.98
C PHE A 391 -3.45 4.06 -3.40
N THR A 392 -2.78 3.67 -4.49
CA THR A 392 -2.83 2.29 -5.06
C THR A 392 -2.21 1.20 -4.18
N GLU A 393 -1.50 1.53 -3.11
CA GLU A 393 -1.01 0.56 -2.11
C GLU A 393 -1.87 0.61 -0.84
N ARG A 394 -2.33 1.80 -0.44
CA ARG A 394 -3.21 1.99 0.72
C ARG A 394 -4.62 1.41 0.51
N THR A 395 -5.10 1.30 -0.74
CA THR A 395 -6.38 0.64 -1.05
C THR A 395 -6.31 -0.88 -1.11
N LYS A 396 -5.11 -1.48 -1.21
CA LYS A 396 -4.92 -2.93 -1.12
C LYS A 396 -4.93 -3.36 0.34
N THR A 397 -5.49 -4.52 0.64
CA THR A 397 -5.31 -5.16 1.95
C THR A 397 -3.83 -5.47 2.19
N SER A 398 -3.45 -5.71 3.46
CA SER A 398 -2.15 -6.29 3.77
C SER A 398 -1.99 -7.69 3.15
N GLU A 399 -3.07 -8.46 3.13
CA GLU A 399 -3.12 -9.88 2.77
C GLU A 399 -2.82 -10.15 1.29
N GLU A 400 -3.25 -9.27 0.39
CA GLU A 400 -2.88 -9.30 -1.03
C GLU A 400 -1.39 -8.98 -1.23
N ARG A 401 -0.90 -7.98 -0.48
CA ARG A 401 0.48 -7.45 -0.54
C ARG A 401 1.54 -8.37 0.08
N LYS A 402 1.16 -9.45 0.75
CA LYS A 402 2.07 -10.44 1.36
C LYS A 402 2.54 -11.54 0.41
N SER A 403 1.99 -11.60 -0.81
CA SER A 403 2.27 -12.68 -1.75
C SER A 403 3.61 -12.52 -2.50
N HIS A 404 4.22 -13.65 -2.85
CA HIS A 404 5.44 -13.71 -3.68
C HIS A 404 5.28 -13.02 -5.04
N LYS A 405 4.04 -12.94 -5.55
CA LYS A 405 3.73 -12.24 -6.80
C LYS A 405 3.96 -10.74 -6.67
N VAL A 406 3.54 -10.13 -5.56
CA VAL A 406 3.80 -8.70 -5.27
C VAL A 406 5.28 -8.48 -4.95
N PHE A 407 5.95 -9.44 -4.30
CA PHE A 407 7.41 -9.43 -4.15
C PHE A 407 8.13 -9.38 -5.51
N LEU A 408 7.74 -10.21 -6.49
CA LEU A 408 8.36 -10.19 -7.83
C LEU A 408 8.01 -8.90 -8.60
N ASP A 409 6.75 -8.47 -8.55
CA ASP A 409 6.24 -7.25 -9.20
C ASP A 409 7.04 -5.99 -8.79
N ILE A 410 7.55 -5.89 -7.55
CA ILE A 410 8.46 -4.80 -7.12
C ILE A 410 9.67 -4.61 -8.06
N PHE A 411 10.14 -5.67 -8.70
CA PHE A 411 11.36 -5.69 -9.54
C PHE A 411 11.07 -5.65 -11.05
N GLU A 412 9.80 -5.67 -11.44
CA GLU A 412 9.38 -5.78 -12.84
C GLU A 412 8.93 -4.41 -13.38
N SER A 413 9.52 -4.00 -14.50
CA SER A 413 9.17 -2.76 -15.21
C SER A 413 7.84 -2.88 -15.95
N THR A 414 7.35 -1.75 -16.48
CA THR A 414 6.18 -1.72 -17.38
C THR A 414 6.50 -2.14 -18.83
N ILE A 415 7.70 -2.66 -19.08
CA ILE A 415 8.21 -3.11 -20.39
C ILE A 415 8.95 -4.46 -20.27
N ASP A 416 8.56 -5.28 -19.28
CA ASP A 416 9.09 -6.62 -18.98
C ASP A 416 10.60 -6.75 -18.72
N ILE A 417 11.35 -5.64 -18.70
CA ILE A 417 12.70 -5.58 -18.12
C ILE A 417 12.57 -5.85 -16.62
N GLU A 418 13.31 -6.84 -16.15
CA GLU A 418 13.35 -7.29 -14.76
C GLU A 418 14.69 -6.95 -14.11
N LEU A 419 14.65 -6.41 -12.90
CA LEU A 419 15.85 -6.10 -12.13
C LEU A 419 16.13 -7.22 -11.10
N PHE A 420 17.39 -7.67 -11.05
CA PHE A 420 17.78 -8.74 -10.13
C PHE A 420 18.08 -8.23 -8.72
N THR A 421 18.73 -7.07 -8.58
CA THR A 421 19.19 -6.56 -7.26
C THR A 421 18.28 -5.48 -6.69
N TYR A 422 17.66 -4.65 -7.53
CA TYR A 422 17.02 -3.40 -7.10
C TYR A 422 15.54 -3.34 -7.51
N PRO A 423 14.64 -2.76 -6.69
CA PRO A 423 13.28 -2.45 -7.12
C PRO A 423 13.24 -1.59 -8.37
N TYR A 424 12.23 -1.80 -9.22
CA TYR A 424 12.01 -0.97 -10.40
C TYR A 424 11.83 0.51 -10.03
N LEU A 425 11.03 0.79 -8.99
CA LEU A 425 10.83 2.15 -8.48
C LEU A 425 11.70 2.39 -7.24
N ASN A 426 12.44 3.50 -7.19
CA ASN A 426 13.25 3.91 -6.01
C ASN A 426 12.41 4.25 -4.74
N GLU A 427 11.09 4.05 -4.80
CA GLU A 427 10.14 4.27 -3.70
C GLU A 427 9.42 2.99 -3.24
N SER A 428 9.70 1.83 -3.85
CA SER A 428 9.19 0.55 -3.39
C SER A 428 9.75 0.21 -2.01
N GLU A 429 8.91 -0.38 -1.17
CA GLU A 429 9.25 -0.64 0.24
C GLU A 429 8.54 -1.88 0.78
N ILE A 430 9.08 -2.38 1.90
CA ILE A 430 8.48 -3.44 2.70
C ILE A 430 7.99 -2.80 3.99
N LEU A 431 6.74 -3.04 4.37
CA LEU A 431 6.31 -2.85 5.75
C LEU A 431 6.42 -4.21 6.45
N TYR A 432 7.51 -4.42 7.18
CA TYR A 432 7.75 -5.63 7.96
C TYR A 432 6.98 -5.54 9.28
N GLN A 433 6.01 -6.44 9.49
CA GLN A 433 5.14 -6.41 10.66
C GLN A 433 5.85 -6.88 11.93
N GLY A 434 5.61 -6.19 13.03
CA GLY A 434 6.25 -6.47 14.31
C GLY A 434 7.71 -5.99 14.40
N ASN A 435 8.33 -6.31 15.54
CA ASN A 435 9.67 -5.85 15.90
C ASN A 435 10.76 -6.70 15.20
N ILE A 436 11.87 -6.07 14.79
CA ILE A 436 13.01 -6.77 14.16
C ILE A 436 14.15 -6.89 15.19
N PRO A 437 14.56 -8.12 15.57
CA PRO A 437 15.70 -8.35 16.45
C PRO A 437 17.00 -7.71 15.94
N LYS A 438 17.84 -7.24 16.88
CA LYS A 438 19.12 -6.56 16.55
C LYS A 438 20.12 -7.49 15.88
N GLU A 439 19.95 -8.79 16.04
CA GLU A 439 20.74 -9.86 15.44
C GLU A 439 20.65 -9.86 13.89
N PHE A 440 19.62 -9.24 13.31
CA PHE A 440 19.53 -8.99 11.87
C PHE A 440 20.30 -7.73 11.41
N ILE A 441 20.80 -6.88 12.31
CA ILE A 441 21.57 -5.66 11.95
C ILE A 441 23.03 -6.06 11.68
N GLN A 442 23.42 -6.06 10.40
CA GLN A 442 24.76 -6.45 9.98
C GLN A 442 25.78 -5.32 10.14
N GLU A 443 25.39 -4.10 9.73
CA GLU A 443 26.24 -2.89 9.72
C GLU A 443 25.39 -1.63 9.91
N ILE A 444 26.02 -0.58 10.41
CA ILE A 444 25.43 0.76 10.56
C ILE A 444 26.24 1.71 9.68
N HIS A 445 25.58 2.37 8.74
CA HIS A 445 26.21 3.29 7.80
C HIS A 445 26.01 4.75 8.20
N VAL A 446 27.10 5.51 8.15
CA VAL A 446 27.18 6.97 8.33
C VAL A 446 27.73 7.62 7.06
N ILE A 447 27.38 8.89 6.82
CA ILE A 447 27.88 9.64 5.66
C ILE A 447 29.36 10.02 5.80
N GLU A 448 29.83 10.25 7.03
CA GLU A 448 31.22 10.52 7.37
C GLU A 448 31.55 10.00 8.78
N GLN A 449 32.77 10.23 9.27
CA GLN A 449 33.16 9.72 10.60
C GLN A 449 32.49 10.55 11.71
N ASP A 450 31.66 9.90 12.51
CA ASP A 450 31.02 10.50 13.69
C ASP A 450 31.68 10.00 14.99
N PRO A 451 32.48 10.82 15.70
CA PRO A 451 33.08 10.46 16.97
C PRO A 451 32.06 10.14 18.08
N GLU A 452 30.84 10.67 18.01
CA GLU A 452 29.78 10.42 18.99
C GLU A 452 29.23 8.99 18.91
N LEU A 453 29.56 8.25 17.84
CA LEU A 453 29.12 6.87 17.60
C LEU A 453 30.21 5.82 17.83
N LEU A 454 31.39 6.19 18.32
CA LEU A 454 32.49 5.23 18.57
C LEU A 454 32.11 4.09 19.54
N TRP A 455 31.18 4.32 20.46
CA TRP A 455 30.64 3.31 21.39
C TRP A 455 29.93 2.14 20.69
N VAL A 456 29.43 2.33 19.47
CA VAL A 456 28.75 1.30 18.67
C VAL A 456 29.64 0.08 18.46
N ASN A 457 30.93 0.30 18.16
CA ASN A 457 31.91 -0.77 17.99
C ASN A 457 32.16 -1.53 19.30
N GLY A 458 32.05 -0.85 20.45
CA GLY A 458 32.15 -1.47 21.78
C GLY A 458 31.00 -2.42 22.12
N LEU A 459 29.89 -2.35 21.39
CA LEU A 459 28.77 -3.31 21.46
C LEU A 459 28.86 -4.41 20.40
N GLY A 460 29.95 -4.50 19.64
CA GLY A 460 30.16 -5.50 18.58
C GLY A 460 29.50 -5.18 17.24
N PHE A 461 28.78 -4.06 17.12
CA PHE A 461 28.18 -3.63 15.85
C PHE A 461 29.21 -2.88 14.98
N LYS A 462 29.17 -3.11 13.67
CA LYS A 462 30.09 -2.47 12.70
C LYS A 462 29.58 -1.09 12.29
N LEU A 463 30.30 -0.04 12.65
CA LEU A 463 30.06 1.33 12.16
C LEU A 463 30.95 1.63 10.94
N ASN A 464 30.36 1.86 9.77
CA ASN A 464 31.07 2.04 8.50
C ASN A 464 30.67 3.35 7.79
N VAL A 465 31.65 4.10 7.29
CA VAL A 465 31.39 5.26 6.39
C VAL A 465 31.00 4.74 5.01
N ASN A 466 29.80 5.08 4.55
CA ASN A 466 29.26 4.63 3.26
C ASN A 466 28.38 5.72 2.64
N LYS A 467 28.99 6.60 1.83
CA LYS A 467 28.26 7.70 1.17
C LYS A 467 27.22 7.21 0.17
N THR A 468 27.46 6.08 -0.51
CA THR A 468 26.58 5.55 -1.56
C THR A 468 25.16 5.29 -1.07
N VAL A 469 24.94 4.79 0.15
CA VAL A 469 23.56 4.61 0.69
C VAL A 469 22.89 5.91 1.12
N PHE A 470 23.65 7.00 1.24
CA PHE A 470 23.14 8.37 1.37
C PHE A 470 22.95 9.04 0.00
N ASP A 471 23.50 8.51 -1.10
CA ASP A 471 23.36 9.07 -2.43
C ASP A 471 22.18 8.48 -3.23
N LYS A 472 21.90 9.08 -4.39
CA LYS A 472 20.81 8.67 -5.27
C LYS A 472 21.24 7.44 -6.09
N ARG A 473 20.42 6.39 -6.07
CA ARG A 473 20.44 5.29 -7.04
C ARG A 473 19.92 5.72 -8.42
#